data_AF-A0AAU6FWU3-F1
#
_entry.id   AF-A0AAU6FWU3-F1
#
_cell.length_a   1.000
_cell.length_b   1.000
_cell.length_c   1.000
_cell.angle_alpha   90.00
_cell.angle_beta   90.00
_cell.angle_gamma   90.00
#
_symmetry.space_group_name_H-M   'P 1'
#
loop_
_entity.id
_entity.type
_entity.pdbx_description
1 polymer ?
#
loop_
_entity_poly.entity_id
_entity_poly.type
_entity_poly.pdbx_seq_one_letter_code
_entity_poly.pdbx_strand_id
1 'polypeptide(L)'
;MHQLRQLVDHSRIAVQQLARSAGVSENTIRAMARDGAPFPQQSTLEAVVKACGEDPKPWMDAWHRASDARPRPERNGGSKTAQLQIDELTKVVGQLVEQVALLTAKQDAVVDEAQNQQVRSKRAYHRLLVSLPEARFTPTKWVQKSATDLTVCWIPEQPAYASSDVDGVLEELIGMTSKQKSLPELRTILISVTPNIDVVEERVLGIDDDPSDYPAVSRTQVDGYLREMNKCLRSYFAELAEGPSPEAP
;
A
#
# COMPACT_ATOMS: atom_id res chain seq x y z
N MET A 1 63.68 9.55 3.24
CA MET A 1 62.87 8.32 3.47
C MET A 1 63.73 7.07 3.61
N HIS A 2 64.84 6.88 2.87
CA HIS A 2 65.76 5.75 3.08
C HIS A 2 66.29 5.62 4.52
N GLN A 3 66.50 6.73 5.22
CA GLN A 3 66.94 6.74 6.62
C GLN A 3 65.90 6.10 7.56
N LEU A 4 64.60 6.31 7.34
CA LEU A 4 63.55 5.73 8.20
C LEU A 4 63.42 4.23 8.04
N ARG A 5 63.60 3.74 6.81
CA ARG A 5 63.71 2.30 6.54
C ARG A 5 64.92 1.70 7.24
N GLN A 6 66.07 2.36 7.15
CA GLN A 6 67.26 1.94 7.89
C GLN A 6 67.00 1.93 9.41
N LEU A 7 66.32 2.92 9.97
CA LEU A 7 65.99 2.93 11.40
C LEU A 7 65.14 1.71 11.81
N VAL A 8 64.10 1.40 11.04
CA VAL A 8 63.22 0.24 11.32
C VAL A 8 63.98 -1.08 11.14
N ASP A 9 64.82 -1.19 10.11
CA ASP A 9 65.62 -2.39 9.83
C ASP A 9 66.78 -2.60 10.84
N HIS A 10 67.34 -1.52 11.41
CA HIS A 10 68.38 -1.58 12.44
C HIS A 10 67.81 -1.76 13.86
N SER A 11 66.53 -1.47 14.06
CA SER A 11 65.86 -1.77 15.32
C SER A 11 65.80 -3.29 15.49
N ARG A 12 66.31 -3.81 16.61
CA ARG A 12 66.26 -5.26 16.93
C ARG A 12 64.84 -5.72 17.32
N ILE A 13 63.84 -4.89 17.11
CA ILE A 13 62.47 -5.05 17.59
C ILE A 13 61.62 -5.55 16.42
N ALA A 14 60.85 -6.61 16.64
CA ALA A 14 59.93 -7.11 15.61
C ALA A 14 58.90 -6.02 15.25
N VAL A 15 58.53 -5.90 13.98
CA VAL A 15 57.59 -4.87 13.46
C VAL A 15 56.28 -4.82 14.25
N GLN A 16 55.78 -5.97 14.72
CA GLN A 16 54.59 -6.07 15.57
C GLN A 16 54.77 -5.45 16.96
N GLN A 17 55.95 -5.59 17.56
CA GLN A 17 56.27 -5.00 18.85
C GLN A 17 56.48 -3.50 18.72
N LEU A 18 57.11 -3.05 17.62
CA LEU A 18 57.28 -1.63 17.30
C LEU A 18 55.94 -0.92 17.07
N ALA A 19 55.01 -1.60 16.38
CA ALA A 19 53.64 -1.12 16.18
C ALA A 19 52.92 -0.88 17.50
N ARG A 20 53.02 -1.84 18.43
CA ARG A 20 52.40 -1.74 19.76
C ARG A 20 53.03 -0.65 20.61
N SER A 21 54.35 -0.52 20.61
CA SER A 21 55.04 0.50 21.42
C SER A 21 54.84 1.92 20.88
N ALA A 22 54.73 2.08 19.56
CA ALA A 22 54.42 3.37 18.94
C ALA A 22 52.92 3.71 18.95
N GLY A 23 52.03 2.76 19.30
CA GLY A 23 50.58 2.96 19.26
C GLY A 23 50.01 3.09 17.83
N VAL A 24 50.65 2.45 16.84
CA VAL A 24 50.29 2.53 15.42
C VAL A 24 50.02 1.14 14.85
N SER A 25 49.26 1.03 13.76
CA SER A 25 49.04 -0.26 13.11
C SER A 25 50.30 -0.82 12.47
N GLU A 26 50.44 -2.15 12.42
CA GLU A 26 51.55 -2.83 11.75
C GLU A 26 51.63 -2.46 10.26
N ASN A 27 50.47 -2.27 9.63
CA ASN A 27 50.38 -1.82 8.23
C ASN A 27 50.97 -0.43 8.04
N THR A 28 50.81 0.48 9.01
CA THR A 28 51.39 1.83 8.94
C THR A 28 52.91 1.79 8.99
N ILE A 29 53.51 0.95 9.85
CA ILE A 29 54.96 0.80 9.91
C ILE A 29 55.50 0.18 8.62
N ARG A 30 54.88 -0.90 8.14
CA ARG A 30 55.25 -1.49 6.85
C ARG A 30 55.08 -0.52 5.69
N ALA A 31 54.04 0.33 5.71
CA ALA A 31 53.83 1.36 4.71
C ALA A 31 54.96 2.40 4.77
N MET A 32 55.34 2.88 5.95
CA MET A 32 56.43 3.85 6.14
C MET A 32 57.80 3.33 5.70
N ALA A 33 58.04 2.02 5.78
CA ALA A 33 59.29 1.38 5.38
C ALA A 33 59.42 1.10 3.87
N ARG A 34 58.35 1.28 3.07
CA ARG A 34 58.36 1.06 1.61
C ARG A 34 58.91 2.26 0.86
N ASP A 35 59.61 2.01 -0.24
CA ASP A 35 59.98 3.07 -1.18
C ASP A 35 58.72 3.66 -1.83
N GLY A 36 58.61 4.98 -1.89
CA GLY A 36 57.41 5.68 -2.39
C GLY A 36 56.24 5.77 -1.41
N ALA A 37 56.45 5.44 -0.13
CA ALA A 37 55.43 5.52 0.90
C ALA A 37 54.79 6.92 1.03
N PRO A 38 53.50 6.99 1.43
CA PRO A 38 52.91 8.25 1.83
C PRO A 38 53.71 8.87 2.98
N PHE A 39 53.79 10.20 3.01
CA PHE A 39 54.50 10.91 4.07
C PHE A 39 53.84 10.60 5.41
N PRO A 40 54.62 10.17 6.42
CA PRO A 40 54.05 9.95 7.73
C PRO A 40 53.60 11.26 8.34
N GLN A 41 52.51 11.23 9.11
CA GLN A 41 52.13 12.36 9.95
C GLN A 41 53.22 12.59 11.00
N GLN A 42 53.36 13.86 11.40
CA GLN A 42 54.37 14.30 12.36
C GLN A 42 54.34 13.47 13.65
N SER A 43 53.15 13.30 14.24
CA SER A 43 52.93 12.51 15.47
C SER A 43 53.28 11.03 15.29
N THR A 44 53.01 10.46 14.12
CA THR A 44 53.33 9.06 13.81
C THR A 44 54.83 8.85 13.70
N LEU A 45 55.55 9.76 13.05
CA LEU A 45 57.00 9.69 12.96
C LEU A 45 57.64 9.78 14.35
N GLU A 46 57.23 10.76 15.15
CA GLU A 46 57.75 10.97 16.50
C GLU A 46 57.54 9.73 17.38
N ALA A 47 56.35 9.14 17.35
CA ALA A 47 56.03 7.93 18.11
C ALA A 47 56.89 6.72 17.70
N VAL A 48 57.14 6.55 16.40
CA VAL A 48 57.97 5.46 15.87
C VAL A 48 59.45 5.65 16.23
N VAL A 49 59.99 6.87 16.10
CA VAL A 49 61.39 7.16 16.46
C VAL A 49 61.63 6.95 17.95
N LYS A 50 60.69 7.42 18.80
CA LYS A 50 60.74 7.20 20.25
C LYS A 50 60.63 5.71 20.61
N ALA A 51 59.81 4.95 19.89
CA ALA A 51 59.68 3.51 20.06
C ALA A 51 60.94 2.73 19.63
N CYS A 52 61.74 3.26 18.70
CA CYS A 52 63.06 2.74 18.34
C CYS A 52 64.16 3.12 19.35
N GLY A 53 63.88 3.99 20.32
CA GLY A 53 64.84 4.43 21.34
C GLY A 53 65.79 5.55 20.90
N GLU A 54 65.51 6.22 19.78
CA GLU A 54 66.29 7.37 19.30
C GLU A 54 65.70 8.72 19.74
N ASP A 55 66.50 9.79 19.67
CA ASP A 55 66.03 11.16 19.89
C ASP A 55 65.16 11.63 18.72
N PRO A 56 63.89 12.03 18.93
CA PRO A 56 63.02 12.49 17.86
C PRO A 56 63.47 13.80 17.21
N LYS A 57 64.16 14.69 17.93
CA LYS A 57 64.49 16.05 17.44
C LYS A 57 65.13 16.10 16.04
N PRO A 58 66.24 15.38 15.75
CA PRO A 58 66.86 15.41 14.42
C PRO A 58 65.94 14.85 13.32
N TRP A 59 65.06 13.90 13.67
CA TRP A 59 64.07 13.33 12.76
C TRP A 59 62.95 14.30 12.45
N MET A 60 62.48 15.08 13.44
CA MET A 60 61.49 16.14 13.24
C MET A 60 62.05 17.25 12.37
N ASP A 61 63.29 17.68 12.59
CA ASP A 61 63.94 18.69 11.75
C ASP A 61 64.09 18.22 10.30
N ALA A 62 64.46 16.95 10.09
CA ALA A 62 64.53 16.35 8.76
C ALA A 62 63.13 16.22 8.13
N TRP A 63 62.12 15.90 8.92
CA TRP A 63 60.72 15.85 8.49
C TRP A 63 60.20 17.22 8.09
N HIS A 64 60.48 18.27 8.87
CA HIS A 64 60.11 19.65 8.53
C HIS A 64 60.78 20.10 7.23
N ARG A 65 62.08 19.89 7.07
CA ARG A 65 62.78 20.18 5.81
C ARG A 65 62.19 19.44 4.61
N ALA A 66 61.85 18.16 4.78
CA ALA A 66 61.25 17.36 3.72
C ALA A 66 59.77 17.72 3.45
N SER A 67 59.04 18.17 4.47
CA SER A 67 57.67 18.66 4.36
C SER A 67 57.61 20.01 3.66
N ASP A 68 58.56 20.91 3.95
CA ASP A 68 58.64 22.24 3.34
C ASP A 68 59.14 22.19 1.90
N ALA A 69 60.04 21.24 1.60
CA ALA A 69 60.51 20.98 0.24
C ALA A 69 59.47 20.26 -0.64
N ARG A 70 58.35 19.79 -0.07
CA ARG A 70 57.28 19.25 -0.90
C ARG A 70 56.66 20.39 -1.71
N PRO A 71 56.47 20.20 -3.03
CA PRO A 71 55.51 21.03 -3.74
C PRO A 71 54.18 20.83 -3.02
N ARG A 72 53.73 21.86 -2.28
CA ARG A 72 52.34 21.91 -1.85
C ARG A 72 51.52 21.67 -3.12
N PRO A 73 50.57 20.73 -3.12
CA PRO A 73 49.65 20.64 -4.26
C PRO A 73 49.16 22.06 -4.45
N GLU A 74 49.46 22.65 -5.61
CA GLU A 74 48.99 23.98 -5.92
C GLU A 74 47.50 23.95 -5.57
N ARG A 75 47.06 24.86 -4.70
CA ARG A 75 45.65 25.16 -4.55
C ARG A 75 45.21 25.80 -5.87
N ASN A 76 45.20 25.00 -6.94
CA ASN A 76 44.62 25.30 -8.24
C ASN A 76 43.09 25.15 -8.21
N GLY A 77 42.51 25.04 -7.02
CA GLY A 77 41.14 25.46 -6.77
C GLY A 77 41.14 26.90 -6.30
N GLY A 78 41.31 27.86 -7.22
CA GLY A 78 41.13 29.28 -6.91
C GLY A 78 39.73 29.50 -6.33
N SER A 79 39.54 30.48 -5.44
CA SER A 79 38.22 30.70 -4.79
C SER A 79 37.05 30.76 -5.80
N LYS A 80 37.34 31.12 -7.06
CA LYS A 80 36.43 31.05 -8.19
C LYS A 80 35.87 29.65 -8.50
N THR A 81 36.65 28.58 -8.43
CA THR A 81 36.14 27.21 -8.68
C THR A 81 35.27 26.73 -7.52
N ALA A 82 35.63 27.08 -6.28
CA ALA A 82 34.78 26.81 -5.12
C ALA A 82 33.46 27.60 -5.20
N GLN A 83 33.52 28.86 -5.64
CA GLN A 83 32.33 29.68 -5.85
C GLN A 83 31.42 29.10 -6.94
N LEU A 84 31.98 28.65 -8.07
CA LEU A 84 31.21 27.98 -9.13
C LEU A 84 30.53 26.71 -8.63
N GLN A 85 31.20 25.92 -7.79
CA GLN A 85 30.61 24.74 -7.16
C GLN A 85 29.48 25.10 -6.18
N ILE A 86 29.63 26.19 -5.42
CA ILE A 86 28.57 26.70 -4.53
C ILE A 86 27.37 27.18 -5.34
N ASP A 87 27.60 27.91 -6.44
CA ASP A 87 26.54 28.42 -7.30
C ASP A 87 25.80 27.26 -8.00
N GLU A 88 26.53 26.23 -8.45
CA GLU A 88 25.96 25.00 -9.02
C GLU A 88 25.15 24.20 -7.99
N LEU A 89 25.68 24.02 -6.78
CA LEU A 89 24.95 23.38 -5.68
C LEU A 89 23.69 24.17 -5.31
N THR A 90 23.76 25.49 -5.28
CA THR A 90 22.61 26.36 -4.99
C THR A 90 21.52 26.18 -6.04
N LYS A 91 21.91 26.08 -7.31
CA LYS A 91 20.99 25.79 -8.42
C LYS A 91 20.33 24.42 -8.28
N VAL A 92 21.12 23.37 -7.99
CA VAL A 92 20.60 22.01 -7.80
C VAL A 92 19.65 21.94 -6.60
N VAL A 93 19.98 22.60 -5.49
CA VAL A 93 19.10 22.70 -4.32
C VAL A 93 17.80 23.41 -4.69
N GLY A 94 17.84 24.50 -5.45
CA GLY A 94 16.64 25.17 -5.96
C GLY A 94 15.73 24.25 -6.79
N GLN A 95 16.31 23.49 -7.73
CA GLN A 95 15.58 22.49 -8.51
C GLN A 95 14.97 21.39 -7.64
N LEU A 96 15.69 20.95 -6.61
CA LEU A 96 15.19 19.95 -5.67
C LEU A 96 14.00 20.48 -4.86
N VAL A 97 14.04 21.75 -4.42
CA VAL A 97 12.90 22.37 -3.72
C VAL A 97 11.66 22.41 -4.62
N GLU A 98 11.81 22.77 -5.90
CA GLU A 98 10.71 22.77 -6.87
C GLU A 98 10.14 21.36 -7.09
N GLN A 99 11.00 20.35 -7.22
CA GLN A 99 10.56 18.96 -7.35
C GLN A 99 9.85 18.44 -6.10
N VAL A 100 10.34 18.79 -4.91
CA VAL A 100 9.68 18.44 -3.64
C VAL A 100 8.32 19.12 -3.57
N ALA A 101 8.20 20.41 -3.89
CA ALA A 101 6.92 21.10 -3.90
C ALA A 101 5.92 20.47 -4.88
N LEU A 102 6.37 20.06 -6.07
CA LEU A 102 5.54 19.38 -7.06
C LEU A 102 5.09 17.99 -6.57
N LEU A 103 5.97 17.23 -5.94
CA LEU A 103 5.64 15.93 -5.37
C LEU A 103 4.67 16.05 -4.19
N THR A 104 4.85 17.04 -3.31
CA THR A 104 3.92 17.33 -2.21
C THR A 104 2.54 17.69 -2.76
N ALA A 105 2.47 18.59 -3.75
CA ALA A 105 1.19 18.94 -4.38
C ALA A 105 0.50 17.74 -5.04
N LYS A 106 1.26 16.83 -5.67
CA LYS A 106 0.71 15.58 -6.21
C LYS A 106 0.22 14.65 -5.11
N GLN A 107 0.95 14.56 -4.01
CA GLN A 107 0.55 13.72 -2.88
C GLN A 107 -0.73 14.25 -2.22
N ASP A 108 -0.83 15.56 -2.00
CA ASP A 108 -2.03 16.20 -1.46
C ASP A 108 -3.23 15.98 -2.38
N ALA A 109 -3.07 16.12 -3.70
CA ALA A 109 -4.13 15.84 -4.66
C ALA A 109 -4.63 14.39 -4.61
N VAL A 110 -3.74 13.41 -4.41
CA VAL A 110 -4.12 12.00 -4.27
C VAL A 110 -4.86 11.75 -2.94
N VAL A 111 -4.44 12.40 -1.86
CA VAL A 111 -5.12 12.31 -0.57
C VAL A 111 -6.52 12.91 -0.66
N ASP A 112 -6.67 14.08 -1.29
CA ASP A 112 -7.95 14.74 -1.51
C ASP A 112 -8.86 13.89 -2.40
N GLU A 113 -8.33 13.28 -3.46
CA GLU A 113 -9.10 12.37 -4.33
C GLU A 113 -9.60 11.14 -3.56
N ALA A 114 -8.75 10.53 -2.74
CA ALA A 114 -9.13 9.39 -1.90
C ALA A 114 -10.23 9.77 -0.89
N GLN A 115 -10.12 10.95 -0.26
CA GLN A 115 -11.11 11.44 0.68
C GLN A 115 -12.43 11.80 -0.01
N ASN A 116 -12.37 12.41 -1.19
CA ASN A 116 -13.55 12.69 -2.02
C ASN A 116 -14.24 11.39 -2.46
N GLN A 117 -13.48 10.37 -2.87
CA GLN A 117 -14.02 9.06 -3.21
C GLN A 117 -14.68 8.38 -2.00
N GLN A 118 -14.11 8.53 -0.80
CA GLN A 118 -14.72 8.03 0.42
C GLN A 118 -16.06 8.73 0.72
N VAL A 119 -16.11 10.06 0.63
CA VAL A 119 -17.34 10.84 0.84
C VAL A 119 -18.40 10.47 -0.20
N ARG A 120 -18.01 10.33 -1.47
CA ARG A 120 -18.91 9.91 -2.55
C ARG A 120 -19.47 8.51 -2.30
N SER A 121 -18.62 7.54 -1.98
CA SER A 121 -19.06 6.17 -1.72
C SER A 121 -20.05 6.09 -0.55
N LYS A 122 -19.85 6.92 0.49
CA LYS A 122 -20.77 7.03 1.61
C LYS A 122 -22.10 7.65 1.20
N ARG A 123 -22.10 8.71 0.39
CA ARG A 123 -23.33 9.34 -0.14
C ARG A 123 -24.10 8.38 -1.04
N ALA A 124 -23.43 7.71 -1.97
CA ALA A 124 -24.01 6.71 -2.86
C ALA A 124 -24.64 5.57 -2.06
N TYR A 125 -23.98 5.11 -1.00
CA TYR A 125 -24.50 4.07 -0.11
C TYR A 125 -25.78 4.52 0.63
N HIS A 126 -25.79 5.73 1.19
CA HIS A 126 -27.01 6.26 1.82
C HIS A 126 -28.16 6.42 0.83
N ARG A 127 -27.89 6.88 -0.40
CA ARG A 127 -28.92 6.94 -1.46
C ARG A 127 -29.45 5.56 -1.81
N LEU A 128 -28.55 4.57 -1.95
CA LEU A 128 -28.95 3.17 -2.18
C LEU A 128 -29.95 2.74 -1.11
N LEU A 129 -29.61 2.88 0.17
CA LEU A 129 -30.47 2.49 1.29
C LEU A 129 -31.84 3.18 1.26
N VAL A 130 -31.89 4.47 0.93
CA VAL A 130 -33.16 5.23 0.83
C VAL A 130 -33.97 4.81 -0.39
N SER A 131 -33.31 4.39 -1.47
CA SER A 131 -33.95 3.98 -2.72
C SER A 131 -34.35 2.50 -2.78
N LEU A 132 -34.04 1.71 -1.74
CA LEU A 132 -34.45 0.31 -1.71
C LEU A 132 -35.97 0.22 -1.65
N PRO A 133 -36.60 -0.60 -2.51
CA PRO A 133 -38.03 -0.82 -2.45
C PRO A 133 -38.40 -1.50 -1.12
N GLU A 134 -39.59 -1.21 -0.61
CA GLU A 134 -40.14 -1.93 0.53
C GLU A 134 -40.73 -3.27 0.07
N ALA A 135 -40.39 -4.35 0.76
CA ALA A 135 -40.96 -5.67 0.50
C ALA A 135 -42.41 -5.73 1.02
N ARG A 136 -43.37 -5.40 0.17
CA ARG A 136 -44.80 -5.49 0.47
C ARG A 136 -45.43 -6.50 -0.47
N PHE A 137 -45.75 -7.66 0.07
CA PHE A 137 -46.28 -8.79 -0.67
C PHE A 137 -47.70 -9.10 -0.23
N THR A 138 -48.60 -9.32 -1.20
CA THR A 138 -49.97 -9.72 -0.89
C THR A 138 -50.11 -11.24 -1.00
N PRO A 139 -50.78 -11.89 -0.02
CA PRO A 139 -51.12 -13.30 -0.12
C PRO A 139 -51.93 -13.59 -1.39
N THR A 140 -51.64 -14.71 -2.04
CA THR A 140 -52.38 -15.16 -3.22
C THR A 140 -53.67 -15.86 -2.78
N LYS A 141 -54.75 -15.67 -3.54
CA LYS A 141 -55.99 -16.42 -3.32
C LYS A 141 -55.86 -17.84 -3.84
N TRP A 142 -56.46 -18.78 -3.14
CA TRP A 142 -56.55 -20.17 -3.57
C TRP A 142 -57.89 -20.42 -4.23
N VAL A 143 -57.88 -21.16 -5.34
CA VAL A 143 -59.06 -21.53 -6.10
C VAL A 143 -59.17 -23.04 -6.15
N GLN A 144 -60.36 -23.54 -5.86
CA GLN A 144 -60.68 -24.95 -5.94
C GLN A 144 -60.84 -25.35 -7.40
N LYS A 145 -60.07 -26.34 -7.86
CA LYS A 145 -60.18 -26.89 -9.21
C LYS A 145 -60.66 -28.33 -9.12
N SER A 146 -61.79 -28.63 -9.76
CA SER A 146 -62.28 -29.99 -9.88
C SER A 146 -61.47 -30.73 -10.96
N ALA A 147 -60.72 -31.74 -10.55
CA ALA A 147 -60.11 -32.66 -11.50
C ALA A 147 -61.15 -33.66 -12.03
N THR A 148 -60.93 -34.16 -13.24
CA THR A 148 -61.83 -35.09 -13.95
C THR A 148 -62.05 -36.42 -13.21
N ASP A 149 -61.21 -36.75 -12.22
CA ASP A 149 -61.14 -38.03 -11.50
C ASP A 149 -61.47 -37.94 -9.99
N LEU A 150 -62.54 -37.22 -9.62
CA LEU A 150 -63.11 -37.16 -8.25
C LEU A 150 -62.27 -36.50 -7.15
N THR A 151 -61.09 -35.96 -7.47
CA THR A 151 -60.27 -35.20 -6.52
C THR A 151 -60.50 -33.70 -6.66
N VAL A 152 -60.85 -33.08 -5.54
CA VAL A 152 -60.80 -31.63 -5.36
C VAL A 152 -59.35 -31.27 -5.03
N CYS A 153 -58.76 -30.32 -5.74
CA CYS A 153 -57.47 -29.74 -5.36
C CYS A 153 -57.54 -28.22 -5.29
N TRP A 154 -56.76 -27.64 -4.38
CA TRP A 154 -56.55 -26.19 -4.29
C TRP A 154 -55.31 -25.80 -5.08
N ILE A 155 -55.46 -24.78 -5.93
CA ILE A 155 -54.36 -24.24 -6.73
C ILE A 155 -54.39 -22.72 -6.56
N PRO A 156 -53.24 -22.03 -6.48
CA PRO A 156 -53.25 -20.58 -6.40
C PRO A 156 -53.86 -19.97 -7.67
N GLU A 157 -54.61 -18.86 -7.51
CA GLU A 157 -55.26 -18.12 -8.60
C GLU A 157 -54.25 -17.62 -9.66
N GLN A 158 -53.02 -17.38 -9.21
CA GLN A 158 -51.89 -16.93 -10.01
C GLN A 158 -50.63 -17.71 -9.63
N PRO A 159 -49.60 -17.76 -10.50
CA PRO A 159 -48.31 -18.32 -10.13
C PRO A 159 -47.80 -17.69 -8.83
N ALA A 160 -47.37 -18.52 -7.88
CA ALA A 160 -47.02 -18.07 -6.53
C ALA A 160 -45.78 -18.80 -5.97
N TYR A 161 -45.10 -18.14 -5.05
CA TYR A 161 -44.01 -18.70 -4.25
C TYR A 161 -44.49 -18.99 -2.82
N ALA A 162 -43.86 -19.97 -2.15
CA ALA A 162 -44.08 -20.17 -0.72
C ALA A 162 -43.55 -18.97 0.08
N SER A 163 -44.31 -18.51 1.08
CA SER A 163 -43.89 -17.32 1.85
C SER A 163 -42.57 -17.55 2.60
N SER A 164 -42.35 -18.75 3.13
CA SER A 164 -41.12 -19.13 3.85
C SER A 164 -39.86 -18.96 3.01
N ASP A 165 -39.93 -19.29 1.72
CA ASP A 165 -38.78 -19.22 0.82
C ASP A 165 -38.48 -17.77 0.46
N VAL A 166 -39.53 -16.96 0.27
CA VAL A 166 -39.41 -15.51 0.05
C VAL A 166 -38.79 -14.84 1.28
N ASP A 167 -39.23 -15.19 2.48
CA ASP A 167 -38.70 -14.65 3.73
C ASP A 167 -37.21 -14.99 3.90
N GLY A 168 -36.81 -16.24 3.63
CA GLY A 168 -35.40 -16.65 3.69
C GLY A 168 -34.50 -15.87 2.71
N VAL A 169 -34.96 -15.66 1.48
CA VAL A 169 -34.23 -14.85 0.48
C VAL A 169 -34.16 -13.39 0.93
N LEU A 170 -35.25 -12.82 1.45
CA LEU A 170 -35.24 -11.44 1.95
C LEU A 170 -34.29 -11.26 3.13
N GLU A 171 -34.26 -12.19 4.08
CA GLU A 171 -33.33 -12.16 5.22
C GLU A 171 -31.87 -12.19 4.76
N GLU A 172 -31.54 -13.02 3.77
CA GLU A 172 -30.20 -13.07 3.18
C GLU A 172 -29.84 -11.72 2.53
N LEU A 173 -30.75 -11.16 1.72
CA LEU A 173 -30.56 -9.86 1.07
C LEU A 173 -30.41 -8.72 2.09
N ILE A 174 -31.20 -8.71 3.17
CA ILE A 174 -31.08 -7.74 4.27
C ILE A 174 -29.73 -7.91 4.98
N GLY A 175 -29.32 -9.14 5.26
CA GLY A 175 -28.04 -9.45 5.87
C GLY A 175 -26.86 -8.96 5.02
N MET A 176 -26.96 -9.07 3.70
CA MET A 176 -25.93 -8.62 2.77
C MET A 176 -25.93 -7.10 2.55
N THR A 177 -27.10 -6.47 2.45
CA THR A 177 -27.21 -5.01 2.35
C THR A 177 -26.70 -4.31 3.60
N SER A 178 -26.88 -4.91 4.78
CA SER A 178 -26.33 -4.41 6.05
C SER A 178 -24.79 -4.38 6.08
N LYS A 179 -24.14 -5.23 5.27
CA LYS A 179 -22.68 -5.36 5.19
C LYS A 179 -22.17 -4.65 3.93
N GLN A 180 -21.62 -3.46 4.09
CA GLN A 180 -21.11 -2.63 2.98
C GLN A 180 -20.18 -3.38 1.99
N LYS A 181 -19.41 -4.39 2.45
CA LYS A 181 -18.48 -5.17 1.62
C LYS A 181 -19.15 -6.24 0.75
N SER A 182 -20.38 -6.65 1.05
CA SER A 182 -21.09 -7.74 0.38
C SER A 182 -22.00 -7.26 -0.76
N LEU A 183 -21.94 -5.98 -1.17
CA LEU A 183 -22.76 -5.45 -2.27
C LEU A 183 -22.48 -6.12 -3.64
N PRO A 184 -21.22 -6.46 -4.02
CA PRO A 184 -20.97 -7.20 -5.25
C PRO A 184 -21.58 -8.62 -5.23
N GLU A 185 -21.59 -9.26 -4.06
CA GLU A 185 -22.23 -10.55 -3.85
C GLU A 185 -23.75 -10.41 -3.97
N LEU A 186 -24.34 -9.35 -3.39
CA LEU A 186 -25.77 -9.04 -3.49
C LEU A 186 -26.20 -8.87 -4.95
N ARG A 187 -25.41 -8.15 -5.76
CA ARG A 187 -25.64 -8.02 -7.21
C ARG A 187 -25.59 -9.39 -7.90
N THR A 188 -24.63 -10.22 -7.53
CA THR A 188 -24.47 -11.55 -8.12
C THR A 188 -25.69 -12.41 -7.81
N ILE A 189 -26.11 -12.47 -6.55
CA ILE A 189 -27.32 -13.17 -6.11
C ILE A 189 -28.54 -12.67 -6.89
N LEU A 190 -28.75 -11.36 -7.02
CA LEU A 190 -29.90 -10.84 -7.75
C LEU A 190 -29.86 -11.04 -9.27
N ILE A 191 -28.71 -11.42 -9.83
CA ILE A 191 -28.58 -11.81 -11.24
C ILE A 191 -28.71 -13.33 -11.38
N SER A 192 -28.20 -14.11 -10.43
CA SER A 192 -28.18 -15.58 -10.48
C SER A 192 -29.45 -16.22 -9.94
N VAL A 193 -30.17 -15.53 -9.04
CA VAL A 193 -31.52 -15.90 -8.63
C VAL A 193 -32.46 -15.54 -9.79
N THR A 194 -32.43 -16.34 -10.85
CA THR A 194 -33.70 -16.74 -11.45
C THR A 194 -34.44 -17.46 -10.33
N PRO A 195 -35.60 -16.97 -9.86
CA PRO A 195 -36.30 -17.55 -8.74
C PRO A 195 -36.68 -18.99 -9.10
N ASN A 196 -35.78 -19.91 -8.75
CA ASN A 196 -36.03 -21.34 -8.67
C ASN A 196 -36.50 -21.62 -7.24
N ILE A 197 -37.46 -20.79 -6.82
CA ILE A 197 -38.25 -20.99 -5.63
C ILE A 197 -39.30 -21.96 -6.13
N ASP A 198 -39.13 -23.23 -5.79
CA ASP A 198 -39.94 -24.34 -6.28
C ASP A 198 -41.40 -23.91 -6.36
N VAL A 199 -41.90 -23.80 -7.59
CA VAL A 199 -43.19 -23.17 -7.84
C VAL A 199 -44.25 -24.06 -7.19
N VAL A 200 -45.13 -23.45 -6.40
CA VAL A 200 -46.28 -24.16 -5.81
C VAL A 200 -47.13 -24.84 -6.91
N GLU A 201 -47.01 -24.38 -8.16
CA GLU A 201 -47.61 -24.99 -9.36
C GLU A 201 -47.24 -26.46 -9.57
N GLU A 202 -46.06 -26.93 -9.15
CA GLU A 202 -45.68 -28.35 -9.29
C GLU A 202 -46.22 -29.22 -8.14
N ARG A 203 -46.58 -28.62 -7.00
CA ARG A 203 -47.20 -29.34 -5.88
C ARG A 203 -48.72 -29.27 -6.04
N VAL A 204 -49.26 -30.16 -6.86
CA VAL A 204 -50.66 -30.60 -6.72
C VAL A 204 -50.75 -31.33 -5.38
N LEU A 205 -50.92 -30.58 -4.29
CA LEU A 205 -51.08 -31.12 -2.96
C LEU A 205 -52.44 -31.80 -2.90
N GLY A 206 -52.44 -33.12 -2.95
CA GLY A 206 -53.57 -33.89 -2.46
C GLY A 206 -53.38 -34.05 -0.97
N ILE A 207 -53.86 -33.10 -0.14
CA ILE A 207 -54.18 -33.23 1.31
C ILE A 207 -54.76 -31.90 1.82
N ASP A 208 -55.79 -32.04 2.67
CA ASP A 208 -56.57 -31.08 3.48
C ASP A 208 -57.30 -29.92 2.79
N ASP A 209 -58.53 -29.67 3.27
CA ASP A 209 -59.47 -28.70 2.68
C ASP A 209 -59.10 -27.23 2.96
N ASP A 210 -58.14 -26.95 3.84
CA ASP A 210 -57.83 -25.60 4.31
C ASP A 210 -56.54 -25.01 3.68
N PRO A 211 -56.65 -24.07 2.72
CA PRO A 211 -55.51 -23.41 2.09
C PRO A 211 -54.74 -22.45 3.02
N SER A 212 -55.19 -22.22 4.26
CA SER A 212 -54.50 -21.35 5.21
C SER A 212 -53.18 -21.92 5.77
N ASP A 213 -53.01 -23.25 5.70
CA ASP A 213 -51.78 -23.94 6.14
C ASP A 213 -50.60 -23.75 5.17
N TYR A 214 -50.85 -23.22 3.97
CA TYR A 214 -49.84 -23.02 2.92
C TYR A 214 -49.85 -21.57 2.40
N PRO A 215 -49.34 -20.60 3.18
CA PRO A 215 -49.27 -19.21 2.74
C PRO A 215 -48.37 -19.05 1.51
N ALA A 216 -48.92 -18.45 0.46
CA ALA A 216 -48.24 -18.23 -0.82
C ALA A 216 -48.36 -16.78 -1.28
N VAL A 217 -47.34 -16.28 -1.98
CA VAL A 217 -47.21 -14.89 -2.43
C VAL A 217 -47.15 -14.84 -3.95
N SER A 218 -47.79 -13.84 -4.56
CA SER A 218 -47.81 -13.70 -6.02
C SER A 218 -46.40 -13.57 -6.60
N ARG A 219 -46.07 -14.47 -7.54
CA ARG A 219 -44.80 -14.50 -8.26
C ARG A 219 -44.48 -13.16 -8.92
N THR A 220 -45.49 -12.54 -9.52
CA THR A 220 -45.34 -11.27 -10.24
C THR A 220 -44.86 -10.12 -9.32
N GLN A 221 -45.30 -10.10 -8.06
CA GLN A 221 -44.91 -9.09 -7.09
C GLN A 221 -43.47 -9.30 -6.62
N VAL A 222 -43.09 -10.54 -6.33
CA VAL A 222 -41.72 -10.89 -5.93
C VAL A 222 -40.73 -10.60 -7.06
N ASP A 223 -41.04 -11.04 -8.28
CA ASP A 223 -40.19 -10.78 -9.45
C ASP A 223 -40.07 -9.27 -9.74
N GLY A 224 -41.16 -8.51 -9.53
CA GLY A 224 -41.18 -7.05 -9.65
C GLY A 224 -40.25 -6.38 -8.63
N TYR A 225 -40.35 -6.77 -7.36
CA TYR A 225 -39.49 -6.29 -6.28
C TYR A 225 -38.00 -6.55 -6.56
N LEU A 226 -37.64 -7.78 -6.94
CA LEU A 226 -36.25 -8.15 -7.24
C LEU A 226 -35.69 -7.34 -8.42
N ARG A 227 -36.52 -7.06 -9.43
CA ARG A 227 -36.15 -6.23 -10.58
C ARG A 227 -35.88 -4.77 -10.19
N GLU A 228 -36.72 -4.18 -9.35
CA GLU A 228 -36.53 -2.82 -8.85
C GLU A 228 -35.26 -2.73 -8.00
N MET A 229 -35.04 -3.69 -7.11
CA MET A 229 -33.83 -3.73 -6.30
C MET A 229 -32.55 -3.89 -7.16
N ASN A 230 -32.58 -4.73 -8.20
CA ASN A 230 -31.48 -4.85 -9.16
C ASN A 230 -31.20 -3.51 -9.86
N LYS A 231 -32.25 -2.76 -10.23
CA LYS A 231 -32.10 -1.42 -10.82
C LYS A 231 -31.42 -0.45 -9.84
N CYS A 232 -31.82 -0.43 -8.56
CA CYS A 232 -31.18 0.42 -7.56
C CYS A 232 -29.69 0.08 -7.36
N LEU A 233 -29.34 -1.21 -7.34
CA LEU A 233 -27.95 -1.63 -7.25
C LEU A 233 -27.13 -1.25 -8.48
N ARG A 234 -27.69 -1.39 -9.69
CA ARG A 234 -27.01 -0.93 -10.91
C ARG A 234 -26.73 0.57 -10.85
N SER A 235 -27.68 1.38 -10.42
CA SER A 235 -27.49 2.81 -10.23
C SER A 235 -26.38 3.12 -9.22
N TYR A 236 -26.34 2.38 -8.09
CA TYR A 236 -25.26 2.51 -7.11
C TYR A 236 -23.89 2.20 -7.71
N PHE A 237 -23.74 1.08 -8.42
CA PHE A 237 -22.45 0.72 -9.04
C PHE A 237 -22.06 1.66 -10.17
N ALA A 238 -23.01 2.19 -10.94
CA ALA A 238 -22.75 3.23 -11.92
C ALA A 238 -22.22 4.50 -11.26
N GLU A 239 -22.85 4.93 -10.15
CA GLU A 239 -22.41 6.12 -9.39
C GLU A 239 -21.00 5.93 -8.79
N LEU A 240 -20.61 4.71 -8.43
CA LEU A 240 -19.24 4.42 -7.98
C LEU A 240 -18.21 4.35 -9.12
N ALA A 241 -18.64 3.96 -10.33
CA ALA A 241 -17.77 3.75 -11.48
C ALA A 241 -17.48 5.04 -12.26
N GLU A 242 -18.43 5.97 -12.31
CA GLU A 242 -18.18 7.30 -12.86
C GLU A 242 -17.11 7.98 -11.99
N GLY A 243 -15.99 8.40 -12.58
CA GLY A 243 -14.97 9.23 -11.90
C GLY A 243 -15.56 10.57 -11.42
N PRO A 244 -14.79 11.43 -10.72
CA PRO A 244 -15.31 12.70 -10.22
C PRO A 244 -16.05 13.45 -11.33
N SER A 245 -17.36 13.67 -11.15
CA SER A 245 -18.14 14.46 -12.08
C SER A 245 -17.54 15.87 -12.11
N PRO A 246 -17.23 16.45 -13.29
CA PRO A 246 -16.75 17.81 -13.41
C PRO A 246 -17.78 18.87 -12.97
N GLU A 247 -18.99 18.48 -12.56
CA GLU A 247 -20.10 19.37 -12.20
C GLU A 247 -20.46 19.33 -10.71
N ALA A 248 -19.48 19.32 -9.81
CA ALA A 248 -19.73 19.70 -8.41
C ALA A 248 -19.01 21.03 -8.11
N PRO A 249 -19.75 22.11 -7.76
CA PRO A 249 -19.17 23.41 -7.44
C PRO A 249 -18.33 23.41 -6.16
#